data_AF-A0A023FHW2-F1
#
_entry.id   AF-A0A023FHW2-F1
#
_cell.length_a   1.000
_cell.length_b   1.000
_cell.length_c   1.000
_cell.angle_alpha   90.00
_cell.angle_beta   90.00
_cell.angle_gamma   90.00
#
_symmetry.space_group_name_H-M   'P 1'
#
loop_
_entity.id
_entity.type
_entity.pdbx_description
1 polymer ?
#
loop_
_entity_poly.entity_id
_entity_poly.type
_entity_poly.pdbx_seq_one_letter_code
_entity_poly.pdbx_strand_id
1 'polypeptide(L)'
;SVAGGVSAHLNPAVTLANASTRKFPLAKVPLYFAAQYMGAFVGAALVFLTYKDLIDHFDNGERQVLGEKGTAGIFATYPKEHVSTLTCFIDQVIATGVMVITAESIVDERNFGGLPKFLHPTALGLMIMAIIFSFAYNCMCPLNPARDLSPRLFTLMAGWSAETFTLRNWNYVWVPILGPHIGAILGAWIYKVAISDNWPDA
;
A
#
# COMPACT_ATOMS: atom_id res chain seq x y z
N SER A 1 8.40 12.40 12.01
CA SER A 1 7.84 12.10 10.67
C SER A 1 7.79 13.38 9.85
N VAL A 2 8.23 13.35 8.59
CA VAL A 2 8.30 14.54 7.71
C VAL A 2 6.91 15.14 7.41
N ALA A 3 5.88 14.31 7.33
CA ALA A 3 4.50 14.75 7.04
C ALA A 3 3.56 14.72 8.27
N GLY A 4 4.08 14.41 9.46
CA GLY A 4 3.27 14.17 10.67
C GLY A 4 2.41 15.35 11.13
N GLY A 5 2.79 16.59 10.77
CA GLY A 5 2.03 17.79 11.10
C GLY A 5 0.84 18.10 10.17
N VAL A 6 0.68 17.39 9.05
CA VAL A 6 -0.28 17.74 7.98
C VAL A 6 -1.18 16.58 7.52
N SER A 7 -1.39 15.57 8.37
CA SER A 7 -2.17 14.34 8.08
C SER A 7 -1.53 13.47 6.98
N ALA A 8 -0.47 12.76 7.35
CA ALA A 8 0.28 11.86 6.47
C ALA A 8 -0.40 10.51 6.23
N HIS A 9 -1.51 10.46 5.48
CA HIS A 9 -2.14 9.18 5.15
C HIS A 9 -1.25 8.31 4.26
N LEU A 10 -0.57 8.92 3.27
CA LEU A 10 0.38 8.28 2.34
C LEU A 10 -0.14 7.04 1.60
N ASN A 11 -1.44 6.74 1.70
CA ASN A 11 -2.10 5.55 1.19
C ASN A 11 -3.56 5.90 0.84
N PRO A 12 -3.99 5.72 -0.44
CA PRO A 12 -5.37 5.94 -0.84
C PRO A 12 -6.39 5.10 -0.06
N ALA A 13 -6.05 3.85 0.26
CA ALA A 13 -6.92 2.95 1.00
C ALA A 13 -7.18 3.47 2.42
N VAL A 14 -6.13 3.91 3.13
CA VAL A 14 -6.26 4.55 4.47
C VAL A 14 -7.04 5.85 4.39
N THR A 15 -6.79 6.67 3.37
CA THR A 15 -7.49 7.94 3.17
C THR A 15 -9.00 7.72 3.02
N LEU A 16 -9.40 6.74 2.20
CA LEU A 16 -10.80 6.41 1.99
C LEU A 16 -11.43 5.75 3.22
N ALA A 17 -10.70 4.88 3.92
CA ALA A 17 -11.16 4.27 5.17
C ALA A 17 -11.47 5.32 6.26
N ASN A 18 -10.55 6.26 6.48
CA ASN A 18 -10.76 7.39 7.39
C ASN A 18 -11.93 8.28 6.96
N ALA A 19 -12.10 8.50 5.65
CA ALA A 19 -13.25 9.25 5.14
C ALA A 19 -14.58 8.53 5.39
N SER A 20 -14.61 7.20 5.22
CA SER A 20 -15.80 6.38 5.43
C SER A 20 -16.27 6.36 6.88
N THR A 21 -15.34 6.44 7.84
CA THR A 21 -15.64 6.52 9.28
C THR A 21 -15.79 7.96 9.79
N ARG A 22 -15.85 8.95 8.87
CA ARG A 22 -15.98 10.39 9.15
C ARG A 22 -14.80 11.02 9.92
N LYS A 23 -13.66 10.34 10.01
CA LYS A 23 -12.41 10.88 10.57
C LYS A 23 -11.68 11.82 9.60
N PHE A 24 -12.05 11.79 8.31
CA PHE A 24 -11.47 12.65 7.29
C PHE A 24 -12.53 13.22 6.33
N PRO A 25 -12.46 14.51 5.93
CA PRO A 25 -13.44 15.08 5.02
C PRO A 25 -13.40 14.45 3.63
N LEU A 26 -14.53 13.91 3.17
CA LEU A 26 -14.63 13.25 1.86
C LEU A 26 -14.21 14.17 0.69
N ALA A 27 -14.51 15.47 0.79
CA ALA A 27 -14.13 16.46 -0.21
C ALA A 27 -12.60 16.62 -0.41
N LYS A 28 -11.78 16.24 0.57
CA LYS A 28 -10.31 16.31 0.48
C LYS A 28 -9.70 15.04 -0.13
N VAL A 29 -10.46 13.96 -0.27
CA VAL A 29 -9.98 12.66 -0.77
C VAL A 29 -9.37 12.75 -2.17
N PRO A 30 -9.99 13.43 -3.17
CA PRO A 30 -9.41 13.50 -4.51
C PRO A 30 -8.03 14.17 -4.54
N LEU A 31 -7.86 15.26 -3.77
CA LEU A 31 -6.58 15.96 -3.68
C LEU A 31 -5.50 15.08 -3.01
N TYR A 32 -5.88 14.35 -1.96
CA TYR A 32 -4.97 13.40 -1.29
C TYR A 32 -4.56 12.27 -2.22
N PHE A 33 -5.51 11.70 -2.98
CA PHE A 33 -5.20 10.68 -3.97
C PHE A 33 -4.21 11.23 -5.00
N ALA A 34 -4.49 12.39 -5.60
CA ALA A 34 -3.60 13.00 -6.59
C ALA A 34 -2.17 13.16 -6.03
N ALA A 35 -2.03 13.72 -4.82
CA ALA A 35 -0.72 13.88 -4.18
C ALA A 35 -0.01 12.54 -3.93
N GLN A 36 -0.74 11.51 -3.50
CA GLN A 36 -0.20 10.18 -3.21
C GLN A 36 0.25 9.46 -4.49
N TYR A 37 -0.57 9.45 -5.55
CA TYR A 37 -0.22 8.82 -6.82
C TYR A 37 0.96 9.57 -7.50
N MET A 38 0.95 10.91 -7.51
CA MET A 38 2.07 11.69 -8.03
C MET A 38 3.35 11.44 -7.24
N GLY A 39 3.28 11.44 -5.91
CA GLY A 39 4.42 11.17 -5.03
C GLY A 39 5.01 9.77 -5.26
N ALA A 40 4.17 8.75 -5.41
CA ALA A 40 4.61 7.39 -5.70
C ALA A 40 5.24 7.25 -7.10
N PHE A 41 4.70 7.95 -8.10
CA PHE A 41 5.29 7.99 -9.45
C PHE A 41 6.68 8.64 -9.44
N VAL A 42 6.80 9.82 -8.82
CA VAL A 42 8.09 10.53 -8.70
C VAL A 42 9.08 9.69 -7.88
N GLY A 43 8.62 9.04 -6.81
CA GLY A 43 9.43 8.12 -6.01
C GLY A 43 10.00 6.97 -6.85
N ALA A 44 9.17 6.33 -7.70
CA ALA A 44 9.61 5.30 -8.62
C ALA A 44 10.67 5.82 -9.61
N ALA A 45 10.45 7.00 -10.18
CA ALA A 45 11.42 7.63 -11.09
C ALA A 45 12.76 7.92 -10.41
N LEU A 46 12.75 8.44 -9.18
CA LEU A 46 13.95 8.72 -8.41
C LEU A 46 14.72 7.43 -8.05
N VAL A 47 14.01 6.37 -7.66
CA VAL A 47 14.64 5.05 -7.44
C VAL A 47 15.28 4.54 -8.72
N PHE A 48 14.57 4.59 -9.84
CA PHE A 48 15.13 4.16 -11.12
C PHE A 48 16.39 4.95 -11.49
N LEU A 49 16.38 6.28 -11.37
CA LEU A 49 17.54 7.12 -11.66
C LEU A 49 18.73 6.80 -10.73
N THR A 50 18.45 6.52 -9.45
CA THR A 50 19.48 6.20 -8.45
C THR A 50 20.15 4.85 -8.73
N TYR A 51 19.38 3.87 -9.22
CA TYR A 51 19.85 2.50 -9.42
C TYR A 51 20.05 2.13 -10.90
N LYS A 52 19.94 3.09 -11.82
CA LYS A 52 19.90 2.85 -13.27
C LYS A 52 21.03 1.95 -13.75
N ASP A 53 22.27 2.28 -13.41
CA ASP A 53 23.45 1.55 -13.89
C ASP A 53 23.48 0.10 -13.38
N LEU A 54 23.00 -0.14 -12.15
CA LEU A 54 22.91 -1.48 -11.56
C LEU A 54 21.77 -2.29 -12.19
N ILE A 55 20.64 -1.66 -12.48
CA ILE A 55 19.53 -2.31 -13.18
C ILE A 55 19.99 -2.67 -14.60
N ASP A 56 20.61 -1.74 -15.33
CA ASP A 56 21.15 -1.95 -16.68
C ASP A 56 22.20 -3.07 -16.71
N HIS A 57 23.07 -3.12 -15.70
CA HIS A 57 24.06 -4.19 -15.57
C HIS A 57 23.42 -5.56 -15.33
N PHE A 58 22.35 -5.63 -14.52
CA PHE A 58 21.68 -6.89 -14.19
C PHE A 58 20.81 -7.42 -15.33
N ASP A 59 19.98 -6.55 -15.93
CA ASP A 59 19.03 -6.90 -16.98
C ASP A 59 19.58 -6.75 -18.39
N ASN A 60 20.86 -6.33 -18.54
CA ASN A 60 21.51 -6.01 -19.81
C ASN A 60 20.76 -4.94 -20.64
N GLY A 61 20.01 -4.06 -19.98
CA GLY A 61 19.16 -3.05 -20.61
C GLY A 61 17.81 -3.58 -21.12
N GLU A 62 17.52 -4.87 -20.95
CA GLU A 62 16.26 -5.47 -21.36
C GLU A 62 15.25 -5.48 -20.19
N ARG A 63 14.23 -4.63 -20.29
CA ARG A 63 13.28 -4.39 -19.21
C ARG A 63 12.20 -5.46 -19.12
N GLN A 64 12.52 -6.53 -18.40
CA GLN A 64 11.62 -7.66 -18.20
C GLN A 64 10.73 -7.47 -16.96
N VAL A 65 9.46 -7.90 -17.03
CA VAL A 65 8.52 -7.79 -15.91
C VAL A 65 8.70 -8.93 -14.92
N LEU A 66 8.67 -10.15 -15.44
CA LEU A 66 8.94 -11.40 -14.70
C LEU A 66 10.12 -12.14 -15.35
N GLY A 67 10.56 -13.21 -14.72
CA GLY A 67 11.69 -14.03 -15.18
C GLY A 67 12.95 -13.82 -14.35
N GLU A 68 14.03 -14.53 -14.70
CA GLU A 68 15.30 -14.49 -13.95
C GLU A 68 15.92 -13.09 -13.88
N LYS A 69 15.71 -12.29 -14.93
CA LYS A 69 16.15 -10.90 -15.02
C LYS A 69 15.01 -9.90 -14.88
N GLY A 70 13.86 -10.33 -14.35
CA GLY A 70 12.69 -9.47 -14.13
C GLY A 70 12.96 -8.42 -13.07
N THR A 71 12.97 -7.15 -13.46
CA THR A 71 13.29 -6.01 -12.58
C THR A 71 12.07 -5.15 -12.21
N ALA A 72 10.90 -5.39 -12.82
CA ALA A 72 9.70 -4.61 -12.51
C ALA A 72 9.23 -4.77 -11.06
N GLY A 73 9.55 -5.92 -10.43
CA GLY A 73 9.24 -6.21 -9.02
C GLY A 73 9.89 -5.26 -8.01
N ILE A 74 10.91 -4.50 -8.42
CA ILE A 74 11.50 -3.42 -7.60
C ILE A 74 10.45 -2.30 -7.36
N PHE A 75 9.61 -2.05 -8.35
CA PHE A 75 8.72 -0.89 -8.40
C PHE A 75 7.28 -1.25 -7.99
N ALA A 76 6.73 -2.32 -8.56
CA ALA A 76 5.36 -2.77 -8.34
C ALA A 76 5.31 -4.23 -7.89
N THR A 77 4.17 -4.68 -7.40
CA THR A 77 4.02 -6.03 -6.85
C THR A 77 3.55 -7.01 -7.92
N TYR A 78 3.96 -8.27 -7.85
CA TYR A 78 3.49 -9.28 -8.80
C TYR A 78 3.14 -10.58 -8.05
N PRO A 79 2.13 -11.33 -8.51
CA PRO A 79 1.73 -12.56 -7.84
C PRO A 79 2.77 -13.64 -8.08
N LYS A 80 2.97 -14.52 -7.10
CA LYS A 80 3.79 -15.71 -7.29
C LYS A 80 3.11 -16.67 -8.27
N GLU A 81 3.90 -17.38 -9.08
CA GLU A 81 3.44 -18.16 -10.24
C GLU A 81 2.25 -19.08 -9.93
N HIS A 82 2.31 -19.85 -8.83
CA HIS A 82 1.28 -20.83 -8.46
C HIS A 82 0.18 -20.29 -7.53
N VAL A 83 0.18 -18.99 -7.23
CA VAL A 83 -0.83 -18.39 -6.33
C VAL A 83 -1.94 -17.78 -7.16
N SER A 84 -3.18 -18.22 -6.98
CA SER A 84 -4.33 -17.72 -7.76
C SER A 84 -4.58 -16.22 -7.53
N THR A 85 -5.19 -15.53 -8.50
CA THR A 85 -5.57 -14.12 -8.34
C THR A 85 -6.54 -13.93 -7.18
N LEU A 86 -7.49 -14.86 -6.99
CA LEU A 86 -8.42 -14.82 -5.88
C LEU A 86 -7.70 -14.91 -4.53
N THR A 87 -6.70 -15.80 -4.41
CA THR A 87 -5.87 -15.90 -3.21
C THR A 87 -5.13 -14.58 -2.94
N CYS A 88 -4.56 -13.95 -3.97
CA CYS A 88 -3.92 -12.64 -3.85
C CYS A 88 -4.91 -11.56 -3.41
N PHE A 89 -6.14 -11.59 -3.91
CA PHE A 89 -7.19 -10.65 -3.52
C PHE A 89 -7.57 -10.80 -2.04
N ILE A 90 -7.84 -12.03 -1.60
CA ILE A 90 -8.16 -12.33 -0.19
C ILE A 90 -6.99 -11.91 0.71
N ASP A 91 -5.76 -12.25 0.32
CA ASP A 91 -4.53 -11.84 1.00
C ASP A 91 -4.46 -10.32 1.19
N GLN A 92 -4.72 -9.54 0.14
CA GLN A 92 -4.70 -8.07 0.22
C GLN A 92 -5.83 -7.48 1.04
N VAL A 93 -7.02 -8.07 1.01
CA VAL A 93 -8.13 -7.65 1.88
C VAL A 93 -7.77 -7.89 3.34
N ILE A 94 -7.26 -9.07 3.69
CA ILE A 94 -6.91 -9.42 5.08
C ILE A 94 -5.73 -8.58 5.57
N ALA A 95 -4.63 -8.55 4.83
CA ALA A 95 -3.41 -7.85 5.24
C ALA A 95 -3.66 -6.34 5.42
N THR A 96 -4.40 -5.72 4.50
CA THR A 96 -4.73 -4.28 4.60
C THR A 96 -5.74 -4.01 5.72
N GLY A 97 -6.68 -4.93 5.96
CA GLY A 97 -7.61 -4.82 7.08
C GLY A 97 -6.89 -4.87 8.43
N VAL A 98 -5.99 -5.82 8.62
CA VAL A 98 -5.15 -5.92 9.83
C VAL A 98 -4.25 -4.69 9.97
N MET A 99 -3.67 -4.19 8.88
CA MET A 99 -2.88 -2.96 8.87
C MET A 99 -3.70 -1.78 9.40
N VAL A 100 -4.92 -1.58 8.91
CA VAL A 100 -5.76 -0.44 9.32
C VAL A 100 -6.30 -0.60 10.74
N ILE A 101 -6.72 -1.80 11.16
CA ILE A 101 -7.11 -2.07 12.56
C ILE A 101 -5.96 -1.71 13.50
N THR A 102 -4.75 -2.15 13.18
CA THR A 102 -3.57 -1.91 14.03
C THR A 102 -3.16 -0.44 13.99
N ALA A 103 -3.23 0.22 12.83
CA ALA A 103 -2.96 1.65 12.72
C ALA A 103 -3.93 2.48 13.56
N GLU A 104 -5.22 2.18 13.51
CA GLU A 104 -6.25 2.82 14.32
C GLU A 104 -6.01 2.59 15.82
N SER A 105 -5.64 1.36 16.20
CA SER A 105 -5.25 0.99 17.56
C SER A 105 -4.05 1.79 18.09
N ILE A 106 -3.06 2.08 17.24
CA ILE A 106 -1.85 2.84 17.59
C ILE A 106 -2.16 4.33 17.81
N VAL A 107 -3.07 4.90 17.01
CA VAL A 107 -3.37 6.35 17.05
C VAL A 107 -4.53 6.71 17.97
N ASP A 108 -5.33 5.74 18.44
CA ASP A 108 -6.39 5.98 19.42
C ASP A 108 -5.79 6.34 20.78
N GLU A 109 -6.00 7.59 21.21
CA GLU A 109 -5.49 8.13 22.47
C GLU A 109 -6.13 7.46 23.71
N ARG A 110 -7.26 6.76 23.55
CA ARG A 110 -7.93 6.02 24.63
C ARG A 110 -7.31 4.64 24.86
N ASN A 111 -6.63 4.08 23.86
CA ASN A 111 -6.06 2.75 23.93
C ASN A 111 -4.72 2.77 24.68
N PHE A 112 -4.59 1.97 25.75
CA PHE A 112 -3.41 1.94 26.63
C PHE A 112 -2.96 3.32 27.17
N GLY A 113 -3.90 4.26 27.34
CA GLY A 113 -3.60 5.63 27.76
C GLY A 113 -2.92 6.50 26.69
N GLY A 114 -2.90 6.04 25.44
CA GLY A 114 -2.39 6.76 24.28
C GLY A 114 -0.88 6.63 24.12
N LEU A 115 -0.44 6.13 22.97
CA LEU A 115 0.98 6.13 22.61
C LEU A 115 1.45 7.59 22.41
N PRO A 116 2.60 8.01 22.97
CA PRO A 116 3.15 9.33 22.69
C PRO A 116 3.29 9.60 21.19
N LYS A 117 2.81 10.76 20.72
CA LYS A 117 2.69 11.09 19.28
C LYS A 117 4.00 10.96 18.50
N PHE A 118 5.14 11.21 19.15
CA PHE A 118 6.46 11.07 18.53
C PHE A 118 6.84 9.61 18.24
N LEU A 119 6.23 8.64 18.93
CA LEU A 119 6.43 7.19 18.71
C LEU A 119 5.48 6.60 17.66
N HIS A 120 4.42 7.32 17.27
CA HIS A 120 3.46 6.83 16.26
C HIS A 120 4.16 6.37 14.96
N PRO A 121 5.11 7.13 14.36
CA PRO A 121 5.76 6.70 13.12
C PRO A 121 6.55 5.40 13.28
N THR A 122 7.23 5.22 14.42
CA THR A 122 8.00 4.00 14.71
C THR A 122 7.08 2.80 14.89
N ALA A 123 5.99 2.95 15.66
CA ALA A 123 5.01 1.88 15.86
C ALA A 123 4.33 1.48 14.54
N LEU A 124 3.92 2.45 13.73
CA LEU A 124 3.36 2.20 12.40
C LEU A 124 4.38 1.52 11.46
N GLY A 125 5.65 1.93 11.51
CA GLY A 125 6.72 1.29 10.74
C GLY A 125 6.94 -0.18 11.12
N LEU A 126 7.03 -0.47 12.42
CA LEU A 126 7.16 -1.84 12.94
C LEU A 126 5.94 -2.71 12.59
N MET A 127 4.74 -2.14 12.64
CA MET A 127 3.51 -2.81 12.24
C MET A 127 3.51 -3.16 10.76
N ILE A 128 3.88 -2.23 9.87
CA ILE A 128 4.02 -2.51 8.43
C ILE A 128 5.08 -3.61 8.19
N MET A 129 6.22 -3.54 8.88
CA MET A 129 7.28 -4.55 8.77
C MET A 129 6.78 -5.95 9.14
N ALA A 130 6.05 -6.07 10.26
CA ALA A 130 5.46 -7.34 10.69
C ALA A 130 4.49 -7.90 9.63
N ILE A 131 3.63 -7.05 9.07
CA ILE A 131 2.66 -7.46 8.03
C ILE A 131 3.38 -7.93 6.77
N ILE A 132 4.42 -7.22 6.31
CA ILE A 132 5.19 -7.62 5.14
C ILE A 132 5.84 -9.00 5.38
N PHE A 133 6.44 -9.23 6.55
CA PHE A 133 7.04 -10.53 6.87
C PHE A 133 6.02 -11.66 6.93
N SER A 134 4.76 -11.38 7.28
CA SER A 134 3.70 -12.39 7.35
C SER A 134 2.98 -12.64 6.02
N PHE A 135 2.79 -11.62 5.17
CA PHE A 135 1.88 -11.68 4.01
C PHE A 135 2.57 -11.49 2.64
N ALA A 136 3.84 -11.08 2.57
CA ALA A 136 4.46 -10.75 1.27
C ALA A 136 4.65 -11.93 0.32
N TYR A 137 4.63 -13.18 0.79
CA TYR A 137 5.00 -14.32 -0.04
C TYR A 137 4.02 -14.60 -1.20
N ASN A 138 2.73 -14.29 -1.04
CA ASN A 138 1.71 -14.56 -2.05
C ASN A 138 1.82 -13.61 -3.25
N CYS A 139 1.89 -12.30 -2.97
CA CYS A 139 1.83 -11.26 -4.00
C CYS A 139 2.56 -9.96 -3.62
N MET A 140 3.61 -10.06 -2.80
CA MET A 140 4.49 -8.96 -2.40
C MET A 140 3.84 -7.83 -1.58
N CYS A 141 2.71 -8.14 -0.92
CA CYS A 141 2.02 -7.27 0.05
C CYS A 141 1.86 -5.79 -0.40
N PRO A 142 1.12 -5.50 -1.48
CA PRO A 142 0.97 -4.13 -1.97
C PRO A 142 0.41 -3.15 -0.93
N LEU A 143 -0.68 -3.49 -0.21
CA LEU A 143 -1.32 -2.72 0.89
C LEU A 143 -1.78 -1.28 0.56
N ASN A 144 -1.32 -0.70 -0.53
CA ASN A 144 -1.41 0.70 -0.87
C ASN A 144 -1.56 0.85 -2.39
N PRO A 145 -2.74 1.29 -2.87
CA PRO A 145 -3.01 1.46 -4.30
C PRO A 145 -2.04 2.41 -5.02
N ALA A 146 -1.62 3.50 -4.37
CA ALA A 146 -0.67 4.45 -4.98
C ALA A 146 0.74 3.86 -5.09
N ARG A 147 1.16 3.07 -4.10
CA ARG A 147 2.46 2.36 -4.06
C ARG A 147 2.60 1.30 -5.15
N ASP A 148 1.50 0.89 -5.76
CA ASP A 148 1.52 -0.14 -6.81
C ASP A 148 1.17 0.43 -8.20
N LEU A 149 0.03 1.12 -8.34
CA LEU A 149 -0.44 1.59 -9.64
C LEU A 149 0.50 2.63 -10.27
N SER A 150 0.96 3.61 -9.49
CA SER A 150 1.81 4.68 -10.04
C SER A 150 3.19 4.16 -10.48
N PRO A 151 3.88 3.31 -9.70
CA PRO A 151 5.10 2.68 -10.15
C PRO A 151 4.93 1.77 -11.37
N ARG A 152 3.77 1.10 -11.57
CA ARG A 152 3.48 0.40 -12.84
C ARG A 152 3.42 1.34 -14.03
N LEU A 153 2.77 2.49 -13.88
CA LEU A 153 2.71 3.50 -14.94
C LEU A 153 4.12 4.00 -15.27
N PHE A 154 4.95 4.21 -14.25
CA PHE A 154 6.34 4.59 -14.43
C PHE A 154 7.12 3.50 -15.18
N THR A 155 7.05 2.22 -14.77
CA THR A 155 7.81 1.15 -15.44
C THR A 155 7.38 0.95 -16.89
N LEU A 156 6.08 1.06 -17.19
CA LEU A 156 5.58 1.07 -18.57
C LEU A 156 6.23 2.17 -19.42
N MET A 157 6.39 3.38 -18.86
CA MET A 157 7.04 4.51 -19.54
C MET A 157 8.55 4.37 -19.63
N ALA A 158 9.17 3.69 -18.66
CA ALA A 158 10.62 3.54 -18.54
C ALA A 158 11.19 2.35 -19.33
N GLY A 159 10.36 1.68 -20.13
CA GLY A 159 10.77 0.66 -21.09
C GLY A 159 10.34 -0.77 -20.76
N TRP A 160 9.74 -1.01 -19.59
CA TRP A 160 9.11 -2.32 -19.32
C TRP A 160 7.87 -2.51 -20.20
N SER A 161 7.60 -3.77 -20.56
CA SER A 161 6.50 -4.09 -21.45
C SER A 161 5.11 -3.80 -20.84
N ALA A 162 4.08 -3.85 -21.68
CA ALA A 162 2.68 -3.75 -21.25
C ALA A 162 2.26 -4.86 -20.25
N GLU A 163 3.06 -5.92 -20.11
CA GLU A 163 2.86 -6.98 -19.13
C GLU A 163 2.80 -6.47 -17.68
N THR A 164 3.37 -5.28 -17.42
CA THR A 164 3.23 -4.55 -16.15
C THR A 164 1.76 -4.38 -15.73
N PHE A 165 0.83 -4.29 -16.68
CA PHE A 165 -0.63 -4.22 -16.48
C PHE A 165 -1.36 -5.49 -16.96
N THR A 166 -0.89 -6.13 -18.02
CA THR A 166 -1.63 -7.20 -18.70
C THR A 166 -1.38 -8.59 -18.12
N LEU A 167 -0.57 -8.71 -17.06
CA LEU A 167 -0.28 -10.00 -16.41
C LEU A 167 -1.57 -10.79 -16.11
N ARG A 168 -1.56 -12.07 -16.46
CA ARG A 168 -2.74 -12.98 -16.38
C ARG A 168 -3.94 -12.47 -17.16
N ASN A 169 -3.73 -11.93 -18.36
CA ASN A 169 -4.78 -11.32 -19.19
C ASN A 169 -5.55 -10.23 -18.43
N TRP A 170 -4.81 -9.29 -17.83
CA TRP A 170 -5.34 -8.20 -16.98
C TRP A 170 -5.94 -8.65 -15.64
N ASN A 171 -5.95 -9.95 -15.34
CA ASN A 171 -6.56 -10.51 -14.14
C ASN A 171 -5.63 -10.46 -12.91
N TYR A 172 -4.91 -9.36 -12.71
CA TYR A 172 -4.17 -9.12 -11.47
C TYR A 172 -4.09 -7.64 -11.12
N VAL A 173 -3.97 -6.73 -12.10
CA VAL A 173 -3.73 -5.29 -11.86
C VAL A 173 -4.78 -4.62 -10.98
N TRP A 174 -6.01 -5.14 -10.95
CA TRP A 174 -7.08 -4.62 -10.11
C TRP A 174 -6.96 -5.04 -8.64
N VAL A 175 -6.24 -6.13 -8.32
CA VAL A 175 -6.06 -6.66 -6.96
C VAL A 175 -5.36 -5.66 -6.03
N PRO A 176 -4.18 -5.11 -6.34
CA PRO A 176 -3.48 -4.15 -5.48
C PRO A 176 -4.21 -2.79 -5.38
N ILE A 177 -5.27 -2.59 -6.17
CA ILE A 177 -6.11 -1.40 -6.11
C ILE A 177 -7.34 -1.69 -5.23
N LEU A 178 -8.17 -2.67 -5.61
CA LEU A 178 -9.44 -2.92 -4.94
C LEU A 178 -9.28 -3.66 -3.61
N GLY A 179 -8.37 -4.63 -3.53
CA GLY A 179 -8.11 -5.41 -2.33
C GLY A 179 -7.79 -4.51 -1.13
N PRO A 180 -6.79 -3.62 -1.25
CA PRO A 180 -6.48 -2.68 -0.17
C PRO A 180 -7.61 -1.74 0.21
N HIS A 181 -8.36 -1.18 -0.74
CA HIS A 181 -9.51 -0.31 -0.39
C HIS A 181 -10.57 -1.06 0.42
N ILE A 182 -10.94 -2.27 -0.02
CA ILE A 182 -11.93 -3.10 0.67
C ILE A 182 -11.40 -3.49 2.06
N GLY A 183 -10.17 -3.98 2.15
CA GLY A 183 -9.53 -4.35 3.41
C GLY A 183 -9.46 -3.17 4.39
N ALA A 184 -8.99 -2.01 3.94
CA ALA A 184 -8.86 -0.82 4.77
C ALA A 184 -10.21 -0.33 5.31
N ILE A 185 -11.25 -0.29 4.47
CA ILE A 185 -12.60 0.11 4.89
C ILE A 185 -13.11 -0.89 5.94
N LEU A 186 -13.05 -2.19 5.66
CA LEU A 186 -13.47 -3.22 6.62
C LEU A 186 -12.70 -3.09 7.94
N GLY A 187 -11.38 -2.92 7.89
CA GLY A 187 -10.54 -2.78 9.07
C GLY A 187 -10.91 -1.55 9.92
N ALA A 188 -11.10 -0.39 9.30
CA ALA A 188 -11.51 0.82 10.01
C ALA A 188 -12.89 0.67 10.68
N TRP A 189 -13.86 0.06 9.98
CA TRP A 189 -15.19 -0.17 10.53
C TRP A 189 -15.21 -1.23 11.63
N ILE A 190 -14.42 -2.31 11.49
CA ILE A 190 -14.24 -3.30 12.55
C ILE A 190 -13.67 -2.63 13.80
N TYR A 191 -12.58 -1.85 13.68
CA TYR A 191 -12.01 -1.13 14.83
C TYR A 191 -13.02 -0.15 15.43
N LYS A 192 -13.75 0.58 14.57
CA LYS A 192 -14.75 1.54 15.03
C LYS A 192 -15.83 0.87 15.89
N VAL A 193 -16.51 -0.15 15.34
CA VAL A 193 -17.68 -0.77 15.95
C VAL A 193 -17.29 -1.70 17.11
N ALA A 194 -16.18 -2.42 16.99
CA ALA A 194 -15.78 -3.40 18.01
C ALA A 194 -14.97 -2.77 19.16
N ILE A 195 -14.24 -1.68 18.92
CA ILE A 195 -13.34 -1.08 19.93
C ILE A 195 -13.71 0.37 20.21
N SER A 196 -13.59 1.26 19.23
CA SER A 196 -13.73 2.71 19.42
C SER A 196 -15.08 3.14 20.02
N ASP A 197 -16.17 2.48 19.63
CA ASP A 197 -17.53 2.83 20.07
C ASP A 197 -17.91 2.10 21.38
N ASN A 198 -17.06 1.21 21.91
CA ASN A 198 -17.27 0.47 23.17
C ASN A 198 -16.34 0.92 24.30
N TRP A 199 -15.57 2.00 24.11
CA TRP A 199 -14.84 2.58 25.24
C TRP A 199 -15.84 3.05 26.31
N PRO A 200 -15.55 2.84 27.61
CA PRO A 200 -16.40 3.38 28.67
C PRO A 200 -16.53 4.89 28.52
N ASP A 201 -17.74 5.42 28.71
CA ASP A 201 -17.92 6.86 28.84
C ASP A 201 -17.02 7.39 29.97
N ALA A 202 -16.29 8.47 29.68
CA ALA A 202 -15.33 9.09 30.60
C ALA A 202 -16.01 9.83 31.76
#